data_AF-A0A0C2S4I9-F1
#
_entry.id   AF-A0A0C2S4I9-F1
#
_cell.length_a   1.000
_cell.length_b   1.000
_cell.length_c   1.000
_cell.angle_alpha   90.00
_cell.angle_beta   90.00
_cell.angle_gamma   90.00
#
_symmetry.space_group_name_H-M   'P 1'
#
loop_
_entity.id
_entity.type
_entity.pdbx_description
1 polymer ?
#
loop_
_entity_poly.entity_id
_entity_poly.type
_entity_poly.pdbx_seq_one_letter_code
_entity_poly.pdbx_strand_id
1 'polypeptide(L)'
;MKTIFTLSSLIPYFRWTSFCTTTGTQVPVPESNLSDFLKYSHYPLTSTSCLPGGCGPDPNASCDQLMSVCLQSSQILIDPYADINCVLGATCWGGGPKAFGNSISCAKNTFGRHTDPDFWPRLTQAVFNTIGNSQTGIASQQNYIDAYYSTLSKLPSPLWPDINYVIGNWAVIASWTKFPSGNIPYSSLADWLQL
;
A
#
# COMPACT_ATOMS: atom_id res chain seq x y z
N MET A 1 -20.95 -29.85 2.83
CA MET A 1 -21.83 -28.71 2.53
C MET A 1 -20.94 -27.54 2.13
N LYS A 2 -20.92 -27.16 0.84
CA LYS A 2 -20.24 -25.95 0.36
C LYS A 2 -21.25 -24.81 0.41
N THR A 3 -21.04 -23.85 1.31
CA THR A 3 -21.87 -22.66 1.40
C THR A 3 -21.49 -21.72 0.26
N ILE A 4 -22.30 -21.69 -0.79
CA ILE A 4 -22.19 -20.72 -1.89
C ILE A 4 -22.96 -19.47 -1.44
N PHE A 5 -22.26 -18.37 -1.17
CA PHE A 5 -22.90 -17.09 -0.90
C PHE A 5 -23.43 -16.49 -2.21
N THR A 6 -24.73 -16.57 -2.43
CA THR A 6 -25.41 -15.84 -3.51
C THR A 6 -25.81 -14.45 -3.01
N LEU A 7 -24.97 -13.44 -3.29
CA LEU A 7 -25.26 -12.04 -2.98
C LEU A 7 -25.95 -11.38 -4.18
N SER A 8 -27.28 -11.48 -4.22
CA SER A 8 -28.14 -10.95 -5.29
C SER A 8 -28.28 -9.42 -5.30
N SER A 9 -27.63 -8.68 -4.39
CA SER A 9 -27.78 -7.23 -4.22
C SER A 9 -26.52 -6.40 -4.49
N LEU A 10 -25.40 -6.99 -4.92
CA LEU A 10 -24.09 -6.30 -5.02
C LEU A 10 -23.55 -6.16 -6.45
N ILE A 11 -24.42 -6.12 -7.45
CA ILE A 11 -24.06 -6.09 -8.89
C ILE A 11 -23.02 -5.00 -9.28
N PRO A 12 -22.90 -3.81 -8.65
CA PRO A 12 -21.87 -2.86 -9.05
C PRO A 12 -20.47 -3.10 -8.43
N TYR A 13 -20.29 -4.05 -7.50
CA TYR A 13 -19.06 -4.18 -6.69
C TYR A 13 -18.01 -5.18 -7.23
N PHE A 14 -18.25 -5.86 -8.34
CA PHE A 14 -17.49 -7.06 -8.77
C PHE A 14 -16.44 -6.87 -9.87
N ARG A 15 -16.03 -5.64 -10.21
CA ARG A 15 -15.21 -5.39 -11.42
C ARG A 15 -13.70 -5.59 -11.28
N TRP A 16 -13.17 -5.82 -10.07
CA TRP A 16 -11.71 -5.85 -9.84
C TRP A 16 -11.07 -7.23 -9.98
N THR A 17 -11.88 -8.29 -9.98
CA THR A 17 -11.41 -9.68 -9.87
C THR A 17 -11.58 -10.48 -11.16
N SER A 18 -11.81 -9.82 -12.30
CA SER A 18 -12.07 -10.47 -13.59
C SER A 18 -13.32 -11.38 -13.62
N PHE A 19 -14.30 -11.20 -12.71
CA PHE A 19 -15.53 -12.03 -12.67
C PHE A 19 -16.63 -11.60 -13.65
N CYS A 20 -16.36 -10.63 -14.53
CA CYS A 20 -17.30 -10.26 -15.57
C CYS A 20 -17.09 -11.12 -16.81
N THR A 21 -17.94 -12.14 -17.01
CA THR A 21 -18.23 -12.60 -18.37
C THR A 21 -19.10 -11.56 -19.05
N THR A 22 -18.90 -11.35 -20.35
CA THR A 22 -19.59 -10.37 -21.19
C THR A 22 -21.11 -10.56 -21.28
N THR A 23 -21.67 -11.58 -20.63
CA THR A 23 -23.07 -12.02 -20.75
C THR A 23 -23.92 -11.80 -19.49
N GLY A 24 -23.44 -11.05 -18.49
CA GLY A 24 -24.25 -10.69 -17.31
C GLY A 24 -24.65 -11.87 -16.42
N THR A 25 -23.93 -13.00 -16.52
CA THR A 25 -24.18 -14.20 -15.73
C THR A 25 -23.35 -14.15 -14.44
N GLN A 26 -23.99 -14.32 -13.28
CA GLN A 26 -23.32 -14.31 -11.98
C GLN A 26 -22.28 -15.44 -11.91
N VAL A 27 -20.99 -15.09 -11.85
CA VAL A 27 -19.90 -16.06 -11.65
C VAL A 27 -19.59 -16.13 -10.15
N PRO A 28 -19.57 -17.33 -9.54
CA PRO A 28 -19.15 -17.49 -8.14
C PRO A 28 -17.73 -16.96 -7.94
N VAL A 29 -17.50 -16.18 -6.88
CA VAL A 29 -16.15 -15.79 -6.46
C VAL A 29 -15.38 -17.07 -6.05
N PRO A 30 -14.28 -17.43 -6.72
CA PRO A 30 -13.41 -18.51 -6.27
C PRO A 30 -12.91 -18.23 -4.87
N GLU A 31 -12.82 -19.28 -4.05
CA GLU A 31 -12.44 -19.19 -2.64
C GLU A 31 -11.07 -18.54 -2.44
N SER A 32 -10.14 -18.74 -3.40
CA SER A 32 -8.83 -18.09 -3.43
C SER A 32 -8.87 -16.56 -3.49
N ASN A 33 -9.98 -15.98 -3.96
CA ASN A 33 -10.12 -14.55 -4.24
C ASN A 33 -11.14 -13.89 -3.29
N LEU A 34 -11.65 -14.62 -2.30
CA LEU A 34 -12.59 -14.10 -1.31
C LEU A 34 -11.95 -13.04 -0.42
N SER A 35 -10.66 -13.17 -0.12
CA SER A 35 -9.88 -12.18 0.64
C SER A 35 -9.85 -10.83 -0.07
N ASP A 36 -9.57 -10.83 -1.38
CA ASP A 36 -9.54 -9.60 -2.19
C ASP A 36 -10.94 -9.01 -2.31
N PHE A 37 -11.96 -9.85 -2.51
CA PHE A 37 -13.35 -9.39 -2.54
C PHE A 37 -13.75 -8.65 -1.25
N LEU A 38 -13.48 -9.23 -0.08
CA LEU A 38 -13.78 -8.60 1.21
C LEU A 38 -12.92 -7.34 1.46
N LYS A 39 -11.68 -7.34 0.97
CA LYS A 39 -10.75 -6.22 1.12
C LYS A 39 -11.16 -5.00 0.30
N TYR A 40 -11.72 -5.16 -0.90
CA TYR A 40 -12.05 -4.03 -1.77
C TYR A 40 -13.55 -3.73 -1.93
N SER A 41 -14.44 -4.52 -1.33
CA SER A 41 -15.91 -4.31 -1.42
C SER A 41 -16.41 -2.98 -0.85
N HIS A 42 -15.59 -2.25 -0.08
CA HIS A 42 -15.96 -0.99 0.56
C HIS A 42 -15.58 0.25 -0.25
N TYR A 43 -14.84 0.10 -1.35
CA TYR A 43 -14.54 1.22 -2.26
C TYR A 43 -15.68 1.36 -3.29
N PRO A 44 -16.40 2.50 -3.32
CA PRO A 44 -17.42 2.75 -4.34
C PRO A 44 -16.75 2.92 -5.70
N LEU A 45 -17.00 1.98 -6.62
CA LEU A 45 -16.61 2.13 -8.02
C LEU A 45 -17.56 3.13 -8.69
N THR A 46 -17.03 4.26 -9.15
CA THR A 46 -17.80 5.33 -9.81
C THR A 46 -18.15 5.03 -11.29
N SER A 47 -17.86 3.81 -11.77
CA SER A 47 -18.10 3.39 -13.15
C SER A 47 -18.70 1.98 -13.23
N THR A 48 -19.78 1.86 -14.01
CA THR A 48 -20.57 0.64 -14.25
C THR A 48 -20.31 0.03 -15.64
N SER A 49 -19.18 0.32 -16.29
CA SER A 49 -18.80 -0.33 -17.56
C SER A 49 -17.33 -0.77 -17.55
N CYS A 50 -17.09 -2.05 -17.87
CA CYS A 50 -15.79 -2.50 -18.32
C CYS A 50 -15.71 -2.10 -19.79
N LEU A 51 -14.95 -1.05 -20.09
CA LEU A 51 -14.66 -0.72 -21.48
C LEU A 51 -13.92 -1.90 -22.12
N PRO A 52 -14.20 -2.25 -23.39
CA PRO A 52 -13.40 -3.22 -24.12
C PRO A 52 -12.01 -2.60 -24.33
N GLY A 53 -11.11 -2.88 -23.40
CA GLY A 53 -9.82 -2.20 -23.26
C GLY A 53 -9.32 -2.20 -21.82
N GLY A 54 -8.95 -3.37 -21.31
CA GLY A 54 -8.10 -3.54 -20.13
C GLY A 54 -8.78 -3.41 -18.76
N CYS A 55 -8.81 -4.51 -18.01
CA CYS A 55 -8.62 -4.41 -16.55
C CYS A 55 -7.25 -3.77 -16.35
N GLY A 56 -7.20 -2.47 -16.05
CA GLY A 56 -5.95 -1.81 -15.70
C GLY A 56 -5.34 -2.49 -14.48
N PRO A 57 -4.00 -2.59 -14.38
CA PRO A 57 -3.36 -3.07 -13.16
C PRO A 57 -3.86 -2.24 -11.98
N ASP A 58 -4.14 -2.91 -10.86
CA ASP A 58 -4.48 -2.23 -9.62
C ASP A 58 -3.42 -1.15 -9.32
N PRO A 59 -3.81 0.14 -9.19
CA PRO A 59 -2.84 1.19 -8.89
C PRO A 59 -2.10 0.95 -7.57
N ASN A 60 -2.65 0.15 -6.65
CA ASN A 60 -2.06 -0.16 -5.34
C ASN A 60 -1.34 -1.52 -5.27
N ALA A 61 -1.29 -2.31 -6.34
CA ALA A 61 -0.77 -3.68 -6.30
C ALA A 61 0.69 -3.73 -5.82
N SER A 62 1.49 -2.74 -6.20
CA SER A 62 2.88 -2.62 -5.72
C SER A 62 2.95 -2.31 -4.23
N CYS A 63 2.02 -1.51 -3.71
CA CYS A 63 1.95 -1.17 -2.30
C CYS A 63 1.55 -2.38 -1.45
N ASP A 64 0.58 -3.16 -1.93
CA ASP A 64 0.18 -4.41 -1.30
C ASP A 64 1.31 -5.45 -1.34
N GLN A 65 2.09 -5.48 -2.41
CA GLN A 65 3.28 -6.33 -2.47
C GLN A 65 4.33 -5.91 -1.43
N LEU A 66 4.62 -4.61 -1.30
CA LEU A 66 5.52 -4.09 -0.27
C LEU A 66 5.03 -4.43 1.14
N MET A 67 3.73 -4.31 1.40
CA MET A 67 3.12 -4.74 2.66
C MET A 67 3.29 -6.25 2.88
N SER A 68 3.03 -7.08 1.87
CA SER A 68 3.17 -8.53 1.99
C SER A 68 4.59 -8.94 2.40
N VAL A 69 5.60 -8.31 1.81
CA VAL A 69 7.02 -8.52 2.13
C VAL A 69 7.34 -7.96 3.52
N CYS A 70 6.89 -6.74 3.83
CA CYS A 70 7.03 -6.13 5.14
C CYS A 70 6.50 -7.02 6.27
N LEU A 71 5.34 -7.67 6.06
CA LEU A 71 4.76 -8.58 7.04
C LEU A 71 5.63 -9.81 7.33
N GLN A 72 6.61 -10.13 6.48
CA GLN A 72 7.57 -11.20 6.74
C GLN A 72 8.75 -10.76 7.62
N SER A 73 8.90 -9.46 7.88
CA SER A 73 9.96 -8.95 8.75
C SER A 73 9.83 -9.50 10.17
N SER A 74 10.95 -9.95 10.74
CA SER A 74 11.00 -10.37 12.14
C SER A 74 10.82 -9.21 13.12
N GLN A 75 10.99 -7.96 12.66
CA GLN A 75 10.84 -6.74 13.46
C GLN A 75 9.46 -6.09 13.33
N ILE A 76 8.52 -6.71 12.61
CA ILE A 76 7.21 -6.12 12.26
C ILE A 76 6.34 -5.69 13.46
N LEU A 77 6.57 -6.21 14.66
CA LEU A 77 5.85 -5.81 15.88
C LEU A 77 6.73 -5.05 16.89
N ILE A 78 7.97 -4.73 16.52
CA ILE A 78 8.95 -4.07 17.39
C ILE A 78 9.39 -2.76 16.75
N ASP A 79 9.89 -2.84 15.52
CA ASP A 79 10.36 -1.72 14.71
C ASP A 79 10.10 -2.01 13.22
N PRO A 80 8.87 -1.77 12.74
CA PRO A 80 8.57 -1.93 11.31
C PRO A 80 9.46 -1.06 10.43
N TYR A 81 9.82 0.14 10.91
CA TYR A 81 10.58 1.11 10.13
C TYR A 81 12.08 0.80 10.04
N ALA A 82 12.55 -0.26 10.69
CA ALA A 82 13.85 -0.87 10.38
C ALA A 82 13.89 -1.53 8.99
N ASP A 83 12.73 -1.87 8.40
CA ASP A 83 12.63 -2.47 7.07
C ASP A 83 12.12 -1.46 6.04
N ILE A 84 12.89 -1.27 4.96
CA ILE A 84 12.54 -0.36 3.87
C ILE A 84 11.23 -0.74 3.17
N ASN A 85 10.90 -2.03 3.09
CA ASN A 85 9.62 -2.48 2.51
C ASN A 85 8.45 -1.98 3.35
N CYS A 86 8.59 -1.96 4.68
CA CYS A 86 7.57 -1.43 5.58
C CYS A 86 7.46 0.08 5.50
N VAL A 87 8.59 0.79 5.42
CA VAL A 87 8.57 2.25 5.26
C VAL A 87 7.88 2.65 3.96
N LEU A 88 8.28 2.05 2.84
CA LEU A 88 7.65 2.34 1.55
C LEU A 88 6.19 1.87 1.51
N GLY A 89 5.88 0.72 2.10
CA GLY A 89 4.51 0.24 2.30
C GLY A 89 3.65 1.23 3.06
N ALA A 90 4.15 1.81 4.15
CA ALA A 90 3.44 2.83 4.93
C ALA A 90 3.21 4.12 4.13
N THR A 91 4.16 4.52 3.29
CA THR A 91 4.04 5.74 2.47
C THR A 91 3.00 5.65 1.36
N CYS A 92 2.69 4.46 0.87
CA CYS A 92 1.69 4.25 -0.18
C CYS A 92 0.36 3.70 0.35
N TRP A 93 0.26 3.42 1.65
CA TRP A 93 -0.94 2.82 2.21
C TRP A 93 -2.11 3.82 2.25
N GLY A 94 -3.26 3.40 1.75
CA GLY A 94 -4.48 4.19 1.82
C GLY A 94 -4.84 4.52 3.27
N GLY A 95 -4.90 5.82 3.61
CA GLY A 95 -5.15 6.29 4.98
C GLY A 95 -3.90 6.53 5.83
N GLY A 96 -2.69 6.41 5.26
CA GLY A 96 -1.44 6.77 5.91
C GLY A 96 -0.95 5.77 6.97
N PRO A 97 0.02 6.16 7.81
CA PRO A 97 0.68 5.25 8.74
C PRO A 97 -0.25 4.55 9.74
N LYS A 98 -1.27 5.21 10.31
CA LYS A 98 -2.23 4.52 11.18
C LYS A 98 -3.01 3.41 10.47
N ALA A 99 -3.44 3.65 9.23
CA ALA A 99 -4.15 2.63 8.45
C ALA A 99 -3.21 1.47 8.08
N PHE A 100 -1.93 1.77 7.83
CA PHE A 100 -0.89 0.75 7.64
C PHE A 100 -0.69 -0.10 8.90
N GLY A 101 -0.56 0.54 10.07
CA GLY A 101 -0.50 -0.13 11.37
C GLY A 101 -1.73 -1.01 11.67
N ASN A 102 -2.93 -0.52 11.39
CA ASN A 102 -4.17 -1.31 11.50
C ASN A 102 -4.16 -2.54 10.58
N SER A 103 -3.53 -2.44 9.42
CA SER A 103 -3.41 -3.56 8.49
C SER A 103 -2.40 -4.60 8.98
N ILE A 104 -1.29 -4.18 9.59
CA ILE A 104 -0.38 -5.07 10.31
C ILE A 104 -1.10 -5.77 11.47
N SER A 105 -1.87 -5.02 12.26
CA SER A 105 -2.67 -5.54 13.37
C SER A 105 -3.62 -6.65 12.93
N CYS A 106 -4.31 -6.43 11.81
CA CYS A 106 -5.20 -7.41 11.20
C CYS A 106 -4.42 -8.66 10.76
N ALA A 107 -3.34 -8.48 10.00
CA ALA A 107 -2.56 -9.58 9.45
C ALA A 107 -1.84 -10.42 10.52
N LYS A 108 -1.44 -9.80 11.64
CA LYS A 108 -0.72 -10.45 12.74
C LYS A 108 -1.61 -10.84 13.92
N ASN A 109 -2.92 -10.56 13.83
CA ASN A 109 -3.90 -10.85 14.87
C ASN A 109 -3.51 -10.28 16.25
N THR A 110 -2.99 -9.05 16.28
CA THR A 110 -2.50 -8.42 17.52
C THR A 110 -3.58 -7.64 18.26
N PHE A 111 -4.73 -7.40 17.64
CA PHE A 111 -5.84 -6.61 18.19
C PHE A 111 -5.40 -5.19 18.59
N GLY A 112 -4.55 -4.57 17.77
CA GLY A 112 -4.04 -3.20 17.94
C GLY A 112 -2.78 -3.12 18.80
N ARG A 113 -2.33 -4.21 19.40
CA ARG A 113 -1.10 -4.22 20.22
C ARG A 113 0.13 -4.13 19.32
N HIS A 114 1.04 -3.20 19.66
CA HIS A 114 2.33 -2.99 18.99
C HIS A 114 2.23 -2.58 17.51
N THR A 115 1.10 -2.03 17.09
CA THR A 115 0.83 -1.72 15.69
C THR A 115 0.34 -0.29 15.47
N ASP A 116 0.56 0.58 16.45
CA ASP A 116 0.24 2.01 16.35
C ASP A 116 1.56 2.77 16.10
N PRO A 117 1.67 3.48 14.96
CA PRO A 117 2.87 4.20 14.57
C PRO A 117 3.37 5.21 15.60
N ASP A 118 2.48 5.75 16.44
CA ASP A 118 2.81 6.70 17.51
C ASP A 118 3.81 6.08 18.52
N PHE A 119 3.81 4.75 18.67
CA PHE A 119 4.64 4.03 19.64
C PHE A 119 5.80 3.25 19.00
N TRP A 120 5.90 3.24 17.68
CA TRP A 120 7.04 2.60 17.02
C TRP A 120 8.30 3.45 17.17
N PRO A 121 9.49 2.82 17.17
CA PRO A 121 10.75 3.54 17.01
C PRO A 121 10.69 4.46 15.79
N ARG A 122 11.25 5.65 15.97
CA ARG A 122 11.35 6.63 14.90
C ARG A 122 12.20 6.07 13.77
N LEU A 123 11.81 6.34 12.51
CA LEU A 123 12.61 6.00 11.33
C LEU A 123 14.08 6.35 11.57
N THR A 124 14.99 5.41 11.35
CA THR A 124 16.43 5.68 11.57
C THR A 124 17.03 6.45 10.41
N GLN A 125 18.12 7.19 10.67
CA GLN A 125 18.87 7.88 9.60
C GLN A 125 19.39 6.90 8.53
N ALA A 126 19.77 5.68 8.94
CA ALA A 126 20.26 4.66 8.02
C ALA A 126 19.19 4.25 7.01
N VAL A 127 17.96 4.00 7.47
CA VAL A 127 16.84 3.66 6.57
C VAL A 127 16.40 4.89 5.76
N PHE A 128 16.37 6.08 6.37
CA PHE A 128 16.12 7.32 5.63
C PHE A 128 17.09 7.52 4.46
N ASN A 129 18.38 7.25 4.66
CA ASN A 129 19.39 7.38 3.61
C ASN A 129 19.21 6.38 2.45
N THR A 130 18.35 5.37 2.60
CA THR A 130 17.95 4.49 1.48
C THR A 130 16.83 5.09 0.61
N ILE A 131 16.10 6.08 1.14
CA ILE A 131 15.04 6.82 0.46
C ILE A 131 15.54 8.17 -0.04
N GLY A 132 16.39 8.83 0.73
CA GLY A 132 16.93 10.15 0.46
C GLY A 132 18.43 10.14 0.16
N ASN A 133 19.04 11.31 0.24
CA ASN A 133 20.45 11.50 0.00
C ASN A 133 21.20 11.63 1.33
N SER A 134 22.14 10.72 1.58
CA SER A 134 22.92 10.67 2.83
C SER A 134 23.83 11.88 3.08
N GLN A 135 24.21 12.59 2.03
CA GLN A 135 25.10 13.74 2.09
C GLN A 135 24.34 15.04 2.40
N THR A 136 23.11 15.16 1.89
CA THR A 136 22.29 16.36 2.10
C THR A 136 21.30 16.22 3.26
N GLY A 137 20.99 14.99 3.68
CA GLY A 137 19.95 14.74 4.69
C GLY A 137 18.53 15.03 4.20
N ILE A 138 18.35 15.07 2.87
CA ILE A 138 17.09 15.43 2.20
C ILE A 138 16.66 14.28 1.29
N ALA A 139 15.37 13.95 1.33
CA ALA A 139 14.73 13.08 0.36
C ALA A 139 13.95 13.95 -0.64
N SER A 140 14.25 13.79 -1.94
CA SER A 140 13.47 14.42 -3.02
C SER A 140 12.45 13.44 -3.59
N GLN A 141 11.52 13.95 -4.41
CA GLN A 141 10.59 13.10 -5.16
C GLN A 141 11.33 12.04 -6.00
N GLN A 142 12.42 12.43 -6.68
CA GLN A 142 13.18 11.49 -7.49
C GLN A 142 13.84 10.41 -6.62
N ASN A 143 14.40 10.78 -5.47
CA ASN A 143 14.99 9.78 -4.57
C ASN A 143 13.92 8.80 -4.05
N TYR A 144 12.73 9.28 -3.73
CA TYR A 144 11.61 8.43 -3.33
C TYR A 144 11.19 7.46 -4.44
N ILE A 145 11.05 7.95 -5.69
CA ILE A 145 10.77 7.10 -6.85
C ILE A 145 11.86 6.04 -7.02
N ASP A 146 13.12 6.45 -7.03
CA ASP A 146 14.26 5.54 -7.21
C ASP A 146 14.28 4.46 -6.11
N ALA A 147 14.04 4.85 -4.85
CA ALA A 147 13.98 3.93 -3.72
C ALA A 147 12.80 2.94 -3.85
N TYR A 148 11.63 3.42 -4.29
CA TYR A 148 10.44 2.60 -4.48
C TYR A 148 10.67 1.52 -5.54
N TYR A 149 11.12 1.92 -6.74
CA TYR A 149 11.39 0.99 -7.83
C TYR A 149 12.61 0.09 -7.54
N SER A 150 13.65 0.61 -6.89
CA SER A 150 14.81 -0.18 -6.47
C SER A 150 14.43 -1.26 -5.46
N THR A 151 13.55 -0.94 -4.51
CA THR A 151 13.07 -1.92 -3.52
C THR A 151 12.24 -3.01 -4.20
N LEU A 152 11.29 -2.64 -5.06
CA LEU A 152 10.53 -3.61 -5.86
C LEU A 152 11.42 -4.50 -6.73
N SER A 153 12.44 -3.93 -7.37
CA SER A 153 13.34 -4.68 -8.27
C SER A 153 14.05 -5.87 -7.60
N LYS A 154 14.16 -5.85 -6.27
CA LYS A 154 14.80 -6.92 -5.48
C LYS A 154 13.85 -8.07 -5.18
N LEU A 155 12.55 -7.92 -5.48
CA LEU A 155 11.56 -8.94 -5.27
C LEU A 155 11.61 -9.99 -6.40
N PRO A 156 11.28 -11.26 -6.13
CA PRO A 156 11.32 -12.31 -7.15
C PRO A 156 10.36 -12.09 -8.33
N SER A 157 9.27 -11.35 -8.13
CA SER A 157 8.25 -11.07 -9.15
C SER A 157 7.59 -9.72 -8.88
N PRO A 158 8.26 -8.61 -9.22
CA PRO A 158 7.78 -7.27 -8.90
C PRO A 158 6.51 -6.89 -9.67
N LEU A 159 5.56 -6.30 -8.94
CA LEU A 159 4.40 -5.61 -9.50
C LEU A 159 4.76 -4.15 -9.65
N TRP A 160 4.90 -3.71 -10.90
CA TRP A 160 5.33 -2.34 -11.21
C TRP A 160 4.14 -1.39 -11.23
N PRO A 161 4.15 -0.31 -10.43
CA PRO A 161 3.12 0.72 -10.50
C PRO A 161 3.33 1.65 -11.68
N ASP A 162 2.33 2.49 -11.96
CA ASP A 162 2.53 3.68 -12.77
C ASP A 162 3.37 4.73 -12.02
N ILE A 163 4.21 5.49 -12.73
CA ILE A 163 5.05 6.51 -12.09
C ILE A 163 4.23 7.62 -11.43
N ASN A 164 3.07 8.00 -11.99
CA ASN A 164 2.22 9.04 -11.42
C ASN A 164 1.60 8.61 -10.10
N TYR A 165 1.36 7.30 -9.91
CA TYR A 165 0.93 6.76 -8.61
C TYR A 165 2.00 7.00 -7.53
N VAL A 166 3.26 6.67 -7.83
CA VAL A 166 4.38 6.87 -6.89
C VAL A 166 4.61 8.36 -6.61
N ILE A 167 4.51 9.22 -7.64
CA ILE A 167 4.55 10.68 -7.50
C ILE A 167 3.42 11.17 -6.58
N GLY A 168 2.20 10.64 -6.76
CA GLY A 168 1.04 10.97 -5.94
C GLY A 168 1.26 10.67 -4.46
N ASN A 169 1.85 9.50 -4.14
CA ASN A 169 2.19 9.14 -2.76
C ASN A 169 3.18 10.13 -2.14
N TRP A 170 4.23 10.51 -2.88
CA TRP A 170 5.18 11.52 -2.40
C TRP A 170 4.53 12.89 -2.20
N ALA A 171 3.64 13.29 -3.11
CA ALA A 171 2.94 14.57 -3.03
C ALA A 171 2.08 14.69 -1.75
N VAL A 172 1.47 13.59 -1.29
CA VAL A 172 0.72 13.55 -0.02
C VAL A 172 1.66 13.86 1.16
N ILE A 173 2.83 13.24 1.19
CA ILE A 173 3.83 13.45 2.26
C ILE A 173 4.37 14.88 2.20
N ALA A 174 4.75 15.37 1.02
CA ALA A 174 5.25 16.73 0.81
C ALA A 174 4.22 17.80 1.22
N SER A 175 2.94 17.56 0.92
CA SER A 175 1.82 18.43 1.30
C SER A 175 1.60 18.47 2.82
N TRP A 176 1.69 17.31 3.48
CA TRP A 176 1.55 17.23 4.93
C TRP A 176 2.72 17.92 5.64
N THR A 177 3.96 17.63 5.22
CA THR A 177 5.19 18.17 5.80
C THR A 177 5.43 19.66 5.50
N LYS A 178 4.63 20.27 4.62
CA LYS A 178 4.74 21.69 4.18
C LYS A 178 6.04 22.01 3.43
N PHE A 179 6.58 21.04 2.68
CA PHE A 179 7.71 21.23 1.78
C PHE A 179 7.26 21.14 0.31
N PRO A 180 6.68 22.21 -0.27
CA PRO A 180 6.10 22.18 -1.61
C PRO A 180 7.14 21.98 -2.73
N SER A 181 8.43 22.17 -2.44
CA SER A 181 9.52 21.80 -3.36
C SER A 181 9.71 20.29 -3.50
N GLY A 182 9.06 19.48 -2.65
CA GLY A 182 9.20 18.03 -2.61
C GLY A 182 10.49 17.55 -1.94
N ASN A 183 11.30 18.47 -1.39
CA ASN A 183 12.53 18.17 -0.67
C ASN A 183 12.23 18.11 0.84
N ILE A 184 12.13 16.89 1.36
CA ILE A 184 11.71 16.62 2.73
C ILE A 184 12.94 16.24 3.56
N PRO A 185 13.25 16.98 4.64
CA PRO A 185 14.34 16.60 5.54
C PRO A 185 13.96 15.36 6.36
N TYR A 186 14.98 14.65 6.87
CA TYR A 186 14.81 13.48 7.72
C TYR A 186 13.78 13.66 8.83
N SER A 187 13.87 14.74 9.60
CA SER A 187 12.98 14.97 10.74
C SER A 187 11.52 14.95 10.31
N SER A 188 11.16 15.66 9.24
CA SER A 188 9.79 15.77 8.75
C SER A 188 9.24 14.47 8.17
N LEU A 189 10.05 13.69 7.45
CA LEU A 189 9.61 12.37 6.97
C LEU A 189 9.40 11.40 8.13
N ALA A 190 10.30 11.43 9.11
CA ALA A 190 10.20 10.60 10.30
C ALA A 190 8.97 10.99 11.17
N ASP A 191 8.64 12.28 11.26
CA ASP A 191 7.41 12.74 11.92
C ASP A 191 6.17 12.27 11.17
N TRP A 192 6.16 12.36 9.84
CA TRP A 192 5.03 11.90 9.04
C TRP A 192 4.73 10.42 9.26
N LEU A 193 5.75 9.58 9.42
CA LEU A 193 5.60 8.14 9.68
C LEU A 193 5.10 7.82 11.09
N GLN A 194 5.13 8.75 12.04
CA GLN A 194 4.63 8.55 13.42
C GLN A 194 3.24 9.20 13.62
N LEU A 195 2.47 9.33 12.54
CA LEU A 195 1.11 9.90 12.54
C LEU A 195 -0.02 8.87 12.65
#